data_AF-A0A321L9D3-F1
#
_entry.id   AF-A0A321L9D3-F1
#
_cell.length_a   1.000
_cell.length_b   1.000
_cell.length_c   1.000
_cell.angle_alpha   90.00
_cell.angle_beta   90.00
_cell.angle_gamma   90.00
#
_symmetry.space_group_name_H-M   'P 1'
#
loop_
_entity.id
_entity.type
_entity.pdbx_description
1 polymer ?
#
loop_
_entity_poly.entity_id
_entity_poly.type
_entity_poly.pdbx_seq_one_letter_code
_entity_poly.pdbx_strand_id
1 'polypeptide(L)'
;MVEPNSGLGKAIQYLFNHWEALTLFLRQENAPLTSNIVERALKKAVLHRNNSLFYRTQNGARVGDLFMSLIYTTELCGANAFDYLTQLQRHPQQVARAPARWLPWNYLDTLLESSFAA
;
A
#
# COMPACT_ATOMS: atom_id res chain seq x y z
N MET A 1 -3.04 35.85 24.80
CA MET A 1 -3.60 34.53 25.16
C MET A 1 -4.44 34.06 23.98
N VAL A 2 -4.21 32.85 23.48
CA VAL A 2 -5.01 32.28 22.38
C VAL A 2 -6.27 31.69 22.99
N GLU A 3 -7.43 32.00 22.41
CA GLU A 3 -8.70 31.45 22.87
C GLU A 3 -8.73 29.92 22.67
N PRO A 4 -9.01 29.10 23.70
CA PRO A 4 -8.93 27.64 23.61
C PRO A 4 -9.78 27.02 22.49
N ASN A 5 -10.93 27.61 22.20
CA ASN A 5 -11.87 27.11 21.19
C ASN A 5 -11.58 27.61 19.77
N SER A 6 -10.64 28.54 19.61
CA SER A 6 -10.18 28.98 18.29
C SER A 6 -9.45 27.85 17.55
N GLY A 7 -9.34 27.97 16.22
CA GLY A 7 -8.60 26.99 15.42
C GLY A 7 -7.14 26.81 15.89
N LEU A 8 -6.48 27.90 16.27
CA LEU A 8 -5.13 27.87 16.83
C LEU A 8 -5.10 27.25 18.23
N GLY A 9 -6.07 27.59 19.09
CA GLY A 9 -6.19 27.00 20.44
C GLY A 9 -6.34 25.48 20.38
N LYS A 10 -7.18 24.97 19.47
CA LYS A 10 -7.35 23.53 19.24
C LYS A 10 -6.08 22.86 18.72
N ALA A 11 -5.36 23.49 17.79
CA ALA A 11 -4.11 22.94 17.25
C ALA A 11 -3.01 22.84 18.32
N ILE A 12 -2.90 23.85 19.19
CA ILE A 12 -1.96 23.85 20.33
C ILE A 12 -2.36 22.76 21.33
N GLN A 13 -3.64 22.63 21.66
CA GLN A 13 -4.12 21.58 22.55
C GLN A 13 -3.83 20.18 21.98
N TYR A 14 -4.04 19.99 20.67
CA TYR A 14 -3.70 18.75 19.98
C TYR A 14 -2.20 18.41 20.09
N LEU A 15 -1.32 19.40 19.87
CA LEU A 15 0.13 19.23 20.03
C LEU A 15 0.49 18.74 21.44
N PHE A 16 -0.08 19.35 22.48
CA PHE A 16 0.18 18.94 23.86
C PHE A 16 -0.37 17.56 24.17
N ASN A 17 -1.59 17.24 23.73
CA ASN A 17 -2.21 15.94 23.94
C ASN A 17 -1.44 14.79 23.27
N HIS A 18 -0.71 15.07 22.18
CA HIS A 18 0.03 14.08 21.40
C HIS A 18 1.55 14.26 21.42
N TRP A 19 2.08 15.07 22.35
CA TRP A 19 3.48 15.45 22.38
C TRP A 19 4.44 14.25 22.38
N GLU A 20 4.13 13.23 23.16
CA GLU A 20 4.94 12.03 23.25
C GLU A 20 5.01 11.27 21.91
N ALA A 21 3.89 11.12 21.22
CA ALA A 21 3.85 10.47 19.90
C ALA A 21 4.55 11.33 18.83
N LEU A 22 4.30 12.64 18.82
CA LEU A 22 4.87 13.59 17.86
C LEU A 22 6.39 13.75 18.01
N THR A 23 6.93 13.50 19.20
CA THR A 23 8.38 13.55 19.49
C THR A 23 9.06 12.18 19.51
N LEU A 24 8.36 11.10 19.12
CA LEU A 24 8.88 9.73 19.19
C LEU A 24 10.19 9.55 18.39
N PHE A 25 10.36 10.29 17.29
CA PHE A 25 11.58 10.27 16.48
C PHE A 25 12.85 10.69 17.23
N LEU A 26 12.73 11.36 18.38
CA LEU A 26 13.87 11.71 19.24
C LEU A 26 14.32 10.55 20.15
N ARG A 27 13.47 9.52 20.32
CA ARG A 27 13.68 8.41 21.26
C ARG A 27 13.79 7.05 20.58
N GLN A 28 13.21 6.90 19.39
CA GLN A 28 13.18 5.65 18.64
C GLN A 28 13.98 5.80 17.34
N GLU A 29 15.03 5.00 17.19
CA GLU A 29 15.78 4.91 15.94
C GLU A 29 14.86 4.47 14.80
N ASN A 30 15.04 5.08 13.62
CA ASN A 30 14.25 4.86 12.40
C ASN A 30 12.77 5.31 12.46
N ALA A 31 12.32 5.95 13.53
CA ALA A 31 10.99 6.56 13.53
C ALA A 31 10.98 7.79 12.58
N PRO A 32 10.11 7.82 11.55
CA PRO A 32 10.10 8.91 10.60
C PRO A 32 9.56 10.21 11.22
N LEU A 33 10.24 11.33 10.94
CA LEU A 33 9.83 12.66 11.40
C LEU A 33 8.49 13.12 10.81
N THR A 34 8.11 12.58 9.65
CA THR A 34 6.92 13.00 8.89
C THR A 34 6.01 11.82 8.59
N SER A 35 4.70 12.07 8.55
CA SER A 35 3.68 11.11 8.09
C SER A 35 3.62 10.96 6.57
N ASN A 36 4.50 11.62 5.81
CA ASN A 36 4.47 11.66 4.35
C ASN A 36 4.38 10.28 3.69
N ILE A 37 5.04 9.26 4.25
CA ILE A 37 5.01 7.89 3.73
C ILE A 37 3.58 7.32 3.84
N VAL A 38 2.98 7.47 5.02
CA VAL A 38 1.62 7.00 5.31
C VAL A 38 0.59 7.78 4.48
N GLU A 39 0.74 9.09 4.38
CA GLU A 39 -0.14 9.94 3.57
C GLU A 39 -0.08 9.60 2.08
N ARG A 40 1.12 9.35 1.54
CA ARG A 40 1.28 8.91 0.14
C ARG A 40 0.62 7.55 -0.08
N ALA A 41 0.72 6.62 0.87
CA ALA A 41 0.05 5.33 0.80
C ALA A 41 -1.48 5.48 0.85
N LEU A 42 -2.01 6.29 1.77
CA LEU A 42 -3.45 6.56 1.90
C LEU A 42 -4.01 7.27 0.66
N LYS A 43 -3.26 8.21 0.09
CA LYS A 43 -3.66 8.96 -1.11
C LYS A 43 -3.94 8.03 -2.30
N LYS A 44 -3.20 6.93 -2.43
CA LYS A 44 -3.45 5.92 -3.46
C LYS A 44 -4.85 5.30 -3.33
N ALA A 45 -5.23 4.87 -2.13
CA ALA A 45 -6.56 4.32 -1.87
C ALA A 45 -7.68 5.35 -2.12
N VAL A 46 -7.47 6.61 -1.71
CA VAL A 46 -8.43 7.70 -1.95
C VAL A 46 -8.60 7.99 -3.45
N LEU A 47 -7.49 8.06 -4.21
CA LEU A 47 -7.53 8.25 -5.66
C LEU A 47 -8.26 7.11 -6.36
N HIS A 48 -8.00 5.86 -5.94
CA HIS A 48 -8.70 4.71 -6.48
C HIS A 48 -10.21 4.79 -6.26
N ARG A 49 -10.63 5.08 -5.02
CA ARG A 49 -12.06 5.25 -4.70
C ARG A 49 -12.72 6.31 -5.58
N ASN A 50 -12.04 7.42 -5.84
CA ASN A 50 -12.55 8.48 -6.72
C ASN A 50 -12.61 8.05 -8.19
N ASN A 51 -11.69 7.21 -8.65
CA ASN A 51 -11.65 6.74 -10.04
C ASN A 51 -12.62 5.59 -10.33
N SER A 52 -12.92 4.75 -9.34
CA SER A 52 -13.85 3.63 -9.52
C SER A 52 -15.32 4.06 -9.51
N LEU A 53 -15.62 5.28 -9.05
CA LEU A 53 -16.92 5.98 -8.93
C LEU A 53 -18.04 5.16 -8.26
N PHE A 54 -18.38 3.95 -8.73
CA PHE A 54 -19.32 3.02 -8.12
C PHE A 54 -19.01 1.55 -8.44
N TYR A 55 -19.07 0.69 -7.42
CA TYR A 55 -19.14 -0.76 -7.59
C TYR A 55 -20.60 -1.22 -7.56
N ARG A 56 -21.05 -1.96 -8.58
CA ARG A 56 -22.44 -2.47 -8.66
C ARG A 56 -22.75 -3.50 -7.57
N THR A 57 -21.76 -4.26 -7.11
CA THR A 57 -21.92 -5.31 -6.11
C THR A 57 -20.77 -5.28 -5.11
N GLN A 58 -21.02 -5.76 -3.88
CA GLN A 58 -19.96 -5.93 -2.88
C GLN A 58 -18.85 -6.85 -3.36
N ASN A 59 -19.18 -7.87 -4.16
CA ASN A 59 -18.18 -8.75 -4.76
C ASN A 59 -17.29 -8.00 -5.76
N GLY A 60 -17.88 -7.13 -6.60
CA GLY A 60 -17.12 -6.29 -7.52
C GLY A 60 -16.17 -5.35 -6.78
N ALA A 61 -16.63 -4.75 -5.67
CA ALA A 61 -15.78 -3.92 -4.81
C ALA A 61 -14.59 -4.72 -4.26
N ARG A 62 -14.86 -5.91 -3.69
CA ARG A 62 -13.81 -6.79 -3.15
C ARG A 62 -12.77 -7.18 -4.21
N VAL A 63 -13.20 -7.49 -5.43
CA VAL A 63 -12.29 -7.83 -6.52
C VAL A 63 -11.45 -6.62 -6.93
N GLY A 64 -12.07 -5.43 -7.02
CA GLY A 64 -11.37 -4.17 -7.25
C GLY A 64 -10.29 -3.90 -6.21
N ASP A 65 -10.65 -4.01 -4.92
CA ASP A 65 -9.72 -3.82 -3.80
C ASP A 65 -8.55 -4.82 -3.83
N LEU A 66 -8.80 -6.07 -4.25
CA LEU A 66 -7.77 -7.08 -4.43
C LEU A 66 -6.78 -6.69 -5.52
N PHE A 67 -7.26 -6.30 -6.71
CA PHE A 67 -6.39 -5.84 -7.79
C PHE A 67 -5.58 -4.62 -7.39
N MET A 68 -6.18 -3.65 -6.70
CA MET A 68 -5.45 -2.48 -6.21
C MET A 68 -4.36 -2.84 -5.21
N SER A 69 -4.66 -3.75 -4.28
CA SER A 69 -3.68 -4.23 -3.33
C SER A 69 -2.49 -4.88 -4.04
N LEU A 70 -2.73 -5.70 -5.06
CA LEU A 70 -1.68 -6.31 -5.87
C LEU A 70 -0.86 -5.27 -6.63
N ILE A 71 -1.52 -4.36 -7.36
CA ILE A 71 -0.86 -3.31 -8.14
C ILE A 71 0.03 -2.44 -7.24
N TYR A 72 -0.50 -1.97 -6.11
CA TYR A 72 0.28 -1.14 -5.21
C TYR A 72 1.41 -1.89 -4.52
N THR A 73 1.23 -3.18 -4.23
CA THR A 73 2.31 -4.01 -3.71
C THR A 73 3.42 -4.16 -4.76
N THR A 74 3.07 -4.41 -6.03
CA THR A 74 4.08 -4.49 -7.11
C THR A 74 4.84 -3.18 -7.29
N GLU A 75 4.16 -2.03 -7.23
CA GLU A 75 4.82 -0.72 -7.26
C GLU A 75 5.78 -0.51 -6.08
N LEU A 76 5.39 -0.93 -4.87
CA LEU A 76 6.25 -0.85 -3.68
C LEU A 76 7.48 -1.75 -3.79
N CYS A 77 7.37 -2.87 -4.50
CA CYS A 77 8.48 -3.77 -4.80
C CYS A 77 9.34 -3.32 -6.00
N GLY A 78 8.97 -2.23 -6.68
CA GLY A 78 9.65 -1.79 -7.91
C GLY A 78 9.41 -2.68 -9.13
N ALA A 79 8.40 -3.55 -9.07
CA ALA A 79 8.03 -4.46 -10.15
C ALA A 79 6.98 -3.84 -11.08
N ASN A 80 6.92 -4.32 -12.33
CA ASN A 80 5.90 -3.90 -13.28
C ASN A 80 4.58 -4.62 -12.99
N ALA A 81 3.56 -3.87 -12.57
CA ALA A 81 2.24 -4.42 -12.21
C ALA A 81 1.55 -5.17 -13.37
N PHE A 82 1.65 -4.66 -14.59
CA PHE A 82 1.01 -5.25 -15.76
C PHE A 82 1.67 -6.58 -16.13
N ASP A 83 3.00 -6.62 -16.16
CA ASP A 83 3.74 -7.86 -16.36
C ASP A 83 3.39 -8.86 -15.26
N TYR A 84 3.51 -8.48 -13.99
CA TYR A 84 3.17 -9.35 -12.86
C TYR A 84 1.78 -10.00 -13.00
N LEU A 85 0.73 -9.21 -13.23
CA LEU A 85 -0.64 -9.73 -13.39
C LEU A 85 -0.76 -10.64 -14.62
N THR A 86 -0.06 -10.31 -15.71
CA THR A 86 -0.01 -11.14 -16.92
C THR A 86 0.64 -12.49 -16.62
N GLN A 87 1.73 -12.52 -15.86
CA GLN A 87 2.42 -13.76 -15.51
C GLN A 87 1.58 -14.62 -14.56
N LEU A 88 0.87 -14.02 -13.60
CA LEU A 88 -0.09 -14.75 -12.77
C LEU A 88 -1.17 -15.42 -13.62
N GLN A 89 -1.68 -14.72 -14.64
CA GLN A 89 -2.71 -15.25 -15.54
C GLN A 89 -2.17 -16.33 -16.49
N ARG A 90 -0.90 -16.25 -16.90
CA ARG A 90 -0.25 -17.26 -17.76
C ARG A 90 0.10 -18.54 -17.03
N HIS A 91 0.34 -18.47 -15.72
CA HIS A 91 0.79 -19.61 -14.91
C HIS A 91 -0.18 -20.00 -13.78
N PRO A 92 -1.50 -20.11 -14.03
CA PRO A 92 -2.51 -20.21 -12.97
C PRO A 92 -2.34 -21.48 -12.11
N GLN A 93 -1.93 -22.61 -12.72
CA GLN A 93 -1.69 -23.85 -11.99
C GLN A 93 -0.46 -23.76 -11.08
N GLN A 94 0.59 -23.07 -11.52
CA GLN A 94 1.84 -22.94 -10.77
C GLN A 94 1.66 -21.95 -9.61
N VAL A 95 0.95 -20.85 -9.85
CA VAL A 95 0.52 -19.90 -8.83
C VAL A 95 -0.33 -20.60 -7.76
N ALA A 96 -1.31 -21.41 -8.17
CA ALA A 96 -2.16 -22.14 -7.22
C ALA A 96 -1.38 -23.16 -6.37
N ARG A 97 -0.36 -23.80 -6.95
CA ARG A 97 0.48 -24.79 -6.24
C ARG A 97 1.47 -24.14 -5.29
N ALA A 98 2.06 -23.00 -5.66
CA ALA A 98 3.14 -22.39 -4.89
C ALA A 98 3.06 -20.85 -4.89
N PRO A 99 2.00 -20.25 -4.30
CA PRO A 99 1.74 -18.80 -4.42
C PRO A 99 2.86 -17.92 -3.86
N ALA A 100 3.60 -18.39 -2.85
CA ALA A 100 4.73 -17.67 -2.26
C ALA A 100 5.87 -17.37 -3.28
N ARG A 101 6.03 -18.24 -4.28
CA ARG A 101 7.02 -18.06 -5.37
C ARG A 101 6.57 -17.03 -6.40
N TRP A 102 5.27 -16.77 -6.46
CA TRP A 102 4.64 -15.85 -7.40
C TRP A 102 4.29 -14.51 -6.76
N LEU A 103 4.89 -14.16 -5.62
CA LEU A 103 4.75 -12.84 -5.02
C LEU A 103 5.53 -11.79 -5.85
N PRO A 104 5.18 -10.50 -5.74
CA PRO A 104 5.79 -9.44 -6.56
C PRO A 104 7.32 -9.35 -6.51
N TRP A 105 7.93 -9.83 -5.42
CA TRP A 105 9.38 -9.81 -5.21
C TRP A 105 10.09 -11.13 -5.59
N ASN A 106 9.36 -12.18 -5.99
CA ASN A 106 9.90 -13.51 -6.28
C ASN A 106 9.56 -14.02 -7.70
N TYR A 107 8.56 -13.44 -8.36
CA TYR A 107 8.00 -14.03 -9.59
C TYR A 107 9.00 -14.02 -10.76
N LEU A 108 9.89 -13.03 -10.83
CA LEU A 108 10.93 -12.96 -11.87
C LEU A 108 11.94 -14.10 -11.74
N ASP A 109 12.40 -14.40 -10.53
CA ASP A 109 13.30 -15.53 -10.28
C ASP A 109 12.63 -16.85 -10.65
N THR A 110 11.34 -16.98 -10.34
CA THR A 110 10.55 -18.15 -10.71
C THR A 110 10.43 -18.32 -12.23
N LEU A 111 10.29 -17.23 -12.98
CA LEU A 111 10.26 -17.26 -14.45
C LEU A 111 11.62 -17.64 -15.03
N LEU A 112 12.71 -17.11 -14.47
CA LEU A 112 14.07 -17.45 -14.88
C LEU A 112 14.35 -18.93 -14.65
N GLU A 113 14.10 -19.45 -13.45
CA GLU A 113 14.26 -20.88 -13.15
C GLU A 113 13.44 -21.78 -14.08
N SER A 114 12.20 -21.38 -14.38
CA SER A 114 11.33 -22.12 -15.30
C SER A 114 11.86 -22.13 -16.74
N SER A 115 12.56 -21.07 -17.16
CA SER A 115 13.20 -21.00 -18.47
C SER A 115 14.47 -21.86 -18.58
N PHE A 116 15.16 -22.12 -17.48
CA PHE A 116 16.34 -22.99 -17.46
C PHE A 116 15.99 -24.49 -17.32
N ALA A 117 14.78 -24.79 -16.85
CA ALA A 117 14.27 -26.16 -16.69
C ALA A 117 13.59 -26.72 -17.96
N ALA A 118 13.46 -25.91 -19.02
CA ALA A 118 12.87 -26.27 -20.32
C ALA A 118 13.95 -26.44 -21.39
#